data_AF-Q1Q7E0-F1
#
_entry.id   AF-Q1Q7E0-F1
#
_cell.length_a   1.000
_cell.length_b   1.000
_cell.length_c   1.000
_cell.angle_alpha   90.00
_cell.angle_beta   90.00
_cell.angle_gamma   90.00
#
_symmetry.space_group_name_H-M   'P 1'
#
loop_
_entity.id
_entity.type
_entity.pdbx_description
1 polymer ?
#
loop_
_entity_poly.entity_id
_entity_poly.type
_entity_poly.pdbx_seq_one_letter_code
_entity_poly.pdbx_strand_id
1 'polypeptide(L)' 'MSRFRKLSHTIWHCQYHILWTPKYRLRILTGQVAEEVGKCIRAFSEQKGCEVVEL' A
#
# COMPACT_ATOMS: atom_id res chain seq x y z
N MET A 1 17.97 -1.29 -11.79
CA MET A 1 17.67 0.16 -11.67
C MET A 1 18.05 0.63 -10.27
N SER A 2 18.48 1.89 -10.11
CA SER A 2 18.78 2.48 -8.79
C SER A 2 17.55 2.42 -7.88
N ARG A 3 17.71 2.08 -6.59
CA ARG A 3 16.65 2.11 -5.57
C ARG A 3 16.08 3.51 -5.30
N PHE A 4 16.84 4.55 -5.66
CA PHE A 4 16.47 5.94 -5.39
C PHE A 4 15.69 6.55 -6.56
N ARG A 5 14.62 7.27 -6.24
CA ARG A 5 13.87 8.15 -7.16
C ARG A 5 14.48 9.56 -7.15
N LYS A 6 14.32 10.30 -8.24
CA LYS A 6 14.94 11.62 -8.44
C LYS A 6 13.98 12.62 -9.09
N LEU A 7 14.03 13.86 -8.62
CA LEU A 7 13.49 15.09 -9.21
C LEU A 7 14.64 16.07 -9.44
N SER A 8 14.35 17.25 -10.00
CA SER A 8 15.34 18.29 -10.28
C SER A 8 16.22 18.67 -9.08
N HIS A 9 15.65 18.63 -7.86
CA HIS A 9 16.33 19.07 -6.64
C HIS A 9 16.25 18.09 -5.47
N THR A 10 15.72 16.88 -5.68
CA THR A 10 15.53 15.90 -4.61
C THR A 10 15.84 14.49 -5.08
N ILE A 11 16.55 13.72 -4.26
CA ILE A 11 16.74 12.28 -4.43
C ILE A 11 16.20 11.62 -3.17
N TRP A 12 15.36 10.60 -3.31
CA TRP A 12 14.74 9.94 -2.16
C TRP A 12 14.54 8.45 -2.38
N HIS A 13 14.43 7.73 -1.26
CA HIS A 13 14.00 6.34 -1.20
C HIS A 13 13.14 6.20 0.05
N CYS A 14 11.83 6.23 -0.14
CA CYS A 14 10.85 6.16 0.95
C CYS A 14 10.07 4.86 0.82
N GLN A 15 10.34 3.90 1.71
CA GLN A 15 9.63 2.64 1.82
C GLN A 15 9.09 2.52 3.24
N TYR A 16 7.83 2.14 3.37
CA TYR A 16 7.14 2.04 4.65
C TYR A 16 6.45 0.69 4.75
N HIS A 17 6.55 0.07 5.93
CA HIS A 17 5.73 -1.08 6.28
C HIS A 17 4.54 -0.59 7.10
N ILE A 18 3.35 -0.63 6.50
CA ILE A 18 2.11 -0.13 7.12
C ILE A 18 1.28 -1.34 7.53
N LEU A 19 0.90 -1.41 8.82
CA LEU A 19 0.05 -2.46 9.35
C LEU A 19 -1.22 -1.86 9.97
N TRP A 20 -2.33 -2.57 9.83
CA TRP A 20 -3.60 -2.22 10.45
C TRP A 20 -4.39 -3.48 10.81
N THR A 21 -5.45 -3.31 11.60
CA THR A 21 -6.35 -4.41 11.99
C THR A 21 -7.80 -3.94 11.95
N PRO A 22 -8.76 -4.83 11.62
CA PRO A 22 -10.18 -4.54 11.80
C PRO A 22 -10.50 -4.14 13.23
N LYS A 23 -11.58 -3.35 13.39
CA LYS A 23 -12.10 -2.98 14.70
C LYS A 23 -12.35 -4.24 15.54
N TYR A 24 -11.89 -4.22 16.79
CA TYR A 24 -11.94 -5.36 17.72
C TYR A 24 -11.18 -6.62 17.27
N ARG A 25 -10.27 -6.52 16.29
CA ARG A 25 -9.50 -7.67 15.72
C ARG A 25 -10.39 -8.82 15.23
N LEU A 26 -11.59 -8.48 14.77
CA LEU A 26 -12.50 -9.46 14.19
C LEU A 26 -11.84 -10.10 12.95
N ARG A 27 -11.93 -11.43 12.84
CA ARG A 27 -11.36 -12.21 11.72
C ARG A 27 -12.24 -12.14 10.47
N ILE A 28 -12.60 -10.93 10.05
CA ILE A 28 -13.50 -10.68 8.91
C ILE A 28 -12.75 -10.56 7.58
N LEU A 29 -11.42 -10.43 7.61
CA LEU A 29 -10.57 -10.32 6.42
C LEU A 29 -10.37 -11.70 5.77
N THR A 30 -11.45 -12.27 5.26
CA THR A 30 -11.46 -13.57 4.59
C THR A 30 -12.42 -13.56 3.39
N GLY A 31 -12.16 -14.40 2.39
CA GLY A 31 -13.02 -14.52 1.22
C GLY A 31 -13.20 -13.19 0.48
N GLN A 32 -14.45 -12.88 0.10
CA GLN A 32 -14.80 -11.69 -0.67
C GLN A 32 -14.39 -10.37 0.03
N VAL A 33 -14.44 -10.33 1.37
CA VAL A 33 -14.05 -9.12 2.12
C VAL A 33 -12.56 -8.84 1.96
N ALA A 34 -11.71 -9.86 2.02
CA ALA A 34 -10.28 -9.69 1.82
C ALA A 34 -9.95 -9.26 0.38
N GLU A 35 -10.66 -9.83 -0.60
CA GLU A 35 -10.48 -9.50 -2.01
C GLU A 35 -10.82 -8.03 -2.30
N GLU A 36 -11.99 -7.56 -1.84
CA GLU A 36 -12.43 -6.17 -2.04
C GLU A 36 -11.52 -5.18 -1.30
N VAL A 37 -11.10 -5.49 -0.07
CA VAL A 37 -10.12 -4.67 0.66
C VAL A 37 -8.81 -4.55 -0.13
N GLY A 38 -8.30 -5.66 -0.68
CA GLY A 38 -7.10 -5.65 -1.51
C GLY A 38 -7.26 -4.80 -2.77
N LYS A 39 -8.41 -4.88 -3.46
CA LYS A 39 -8.73 -4.04 -4.62
C LYS A 39 -8.77 -2.56 -4.24
N CYS A 40 -9.44 -2.20 -3.15
CA CYS A 40 -9.50 -0.83 -2.66
C CYS A 40 -8.10 -0.27 -2.36
N ILE A 41 -7.25 -1.02 -1.64
CA ILE A 41 -5.90 -0.56 -1.31
C ILE A 41 -5.09 -0.28 -2.59
N ARG A 42 -5.17 -1.16 -3.60
CA ARG A 42 -4.47 -0.95 -4.88
C ARG A 42 -5.01 0.26 -5.63
N ALA A 43 -6.33 0.39 -5.76
CA ALA A 43 -6.96 1.50 -6.46
C ALA A 43 -6.62 2.86 -5.84
N PHE A 44 -6.69 2.97 -4.50
CA PHE A 44 -6.33 4.21 -3.81
C PHE A 44 -4.84 4.51 -3.86
N SER A 45 -3.98 3.48 -3.79
CA SER A 45 -2.54 3.65 -3.90
C SER A 45 -2.13 4.14 -5.29
N GLU A 46 -2.73 3.58 -6.34
CA GLU A 46 -2.54 4.01 -7.72
C GLU A 46 -3.00 5.46 -7.93
N GLN A 47 -4.19 5.81 -7.43
CA GLN A 47 -4.71 7.19 -7.48
C GLN A 47 -3.77 8.19 -6.80
N LYS A 48 -3.05 7.77 -5.75
CA LYS A 48 -2.07 8.61 -5.02
C LYS A 48 -0.67 8.57 -5.63
N GLY A 49 -0.42 7.78 -6.68
CA GLY A 49 0.90 7.59 -7.27
C GLY A 49 1.88 6.82 -6.38
N CYS A 50 1.35 6.04 -5.43
CA CYS A 50 2.13 5.19 -4.54
C CYS A 50 2.38 3.82 -5.19
N GLU A 51 3.57 3.27 -4.97
CA GLU A 51 3.92 1.92 -5.41
C GLU A 51 3.68 0.94 -4.26
N VAL A 52 2.86 -0.08 -4.50
CA VAL A 52 2.63 -1.18 -3.55
C VAL A 52 3.63 -2.29 -3.84
N VAL A 53 4.58 -2.50 -2.92
CA VAL A 53 5.61 -3.55 -3.05
C VAL A 53 5.06 -4.91 -2.64
N GLU A 54 4.31 -4.96 -1.54
CA GLU A 54 3.73 -6.18 -0.96
C GLU A 54 2.38 -5.85 -0.30
N LEU A 55 1.46 -6.81 -0.33
CA LEU A 55 0.11 -6.72 0.24
C LEU A 55 -0.26 -8.04 0.93
#